data_AF-A0A2N5JN50-F1
#
_entry.id   AF-A0A2N5JN50-F1
#
_cell.length_a   1.000
_cell.length_b   1.000
_cell.length_c   1.000
_cell.angle_alpha   90.00
_cell.angle_beta   90.00
_cell.angle_gamma   90.00
#
_symmetry.space_group_name_H-M   'P 1'
#
loop_
_entity.id
_entity.type
_entity.pdbx_description
1 polymer ?
#
loop_
_entity_poly.entity_id
_entity_poly.type
_entity_poly.pdbx_seq_one_letter_code
_entity_poly.pdbx_strand_id
1 'polypeptide(L)'
;PPPDPAEAKAVKVSGILQIGQEVVAIASVPGDRLPTRTIRPGQKIADGKVLVKSIDTSGLTPAVVLEQFGIEVRRGVGEVVAAAEPEGESLPPQPNP
;
A
#
# COMPACT_ATOMS: atom_id res chain seq x y z
N PRO A 1 2.36 18.86 16.51
CA PRO A 1 2.82 17.68 15.73
C PRO A 1 1.97 17.51 14.47
N PRO A 2 2.57 17.33 13.29
CA PRO A 2 1.81 16.99 12.10
C PRO A 2 1.11 15.63 12.31
N PRO A 3 -0.12 15.44 11.82
CA PRO A 3 -0.80 14.17 11.92
C PRO A 3 -0.06 13.12 11.07
N ASP A 4 0.34 12.02 11.68
CA ASP A 4 0.97 10.91 10.98
C ASP A 4 -0.06 10.16 10.11
N PRO A 5 0.27 9.85 8.84
CA PRO A 5 -0.61 9.09 7.95
C PRO A 5 -0.51 7.59 8.27
N ALA A 6 -0.72 7.23 9.54
CA ALA A 6 -0.53 5.87 10.04
C ALA A 6 -1.51 4.89 9.39
N GLU A 7 -2.77 5.29 9.15
CA GLU A 7 -3.75 4.42 8.52
C GLU A 7 -3.41 4.19 7.04
N ALA A 8 -3.05 5.23 6.30
CA ALA A 8 -2.60 5.09 4.90
C ALA A 8 -1.35 4.21 4.77
N LYS A 9 -0.39 4.34 5.71
CA LYS A 9 0.79 3.48 5.78
C LYS A 9 0.45 2.03 6.13
N ALA A 10 -0.58 1.82 6.94
CA ALA A 10 -0.99 0.50 7.41
C ALA A 10 -1.93 -0.22 6.42
N VAL A 11 -2.41 0.46 5.37
CA VAL A 11 -3.17 -0.17 4.27
C VAL A 11 -2.30 -1.21 3.57
N LYS A 12 -2.76 -2.45 3.56
CA LYS A 12 -2.11 -3.56 2.85
C LYS A 12 -2.84 -3.83 1.56
N VAL A 13 -2.19 -3.55 0.43
CA VAL A 13 -2.78 -3.80 -0.90
C VAL A 13 -2.52 -5.26 -1.28
N SER A 14 -3.57 -6.06 -1.38
CA SER A 14 -3.49 -7.48 -1.70
C SER A 14 -3.46 -7.75 -3.20
N GLY A 15 -4.12 -6.91 -4.01
CA GLY A 15 -4.27 -7.14 -5.43
C GLY A 15 -4.87 -5.95 -6.17
N ILE A 16 -4.88 -6.00 -7.51
CA ILE A 16 -5.65 -5.10 -8.36
C ILE A 16 -6.46 -5.94 -9.32
N LEU A 17 -7.71 -5.53 -9.50
CA LEU A 17 -8.68 -6.11 -10.41
C LEU A 17 -9.12 -5.04 -11.39
N GLN A 18 -9.23 -5.43 -12.65
CA GLN A 18 -9.88 -4.61 -13.65
C GLN A 18 -11.30 -5.12 -13.85
N ILE A 19 -12.29 -4.26 -13.57
CA ILE A 19 -13.72 -4.56 -13.75
C ILE A 19 -14.19 -3.74 -14.96
N GLY A 20 -14.27 -4.39 -16.13
CA GLY A 20 -14.55 -3.73 -17.39
C GLY A 20 -13.43 -2.78 -17.80
N GLN A 21 -13.70 -1.47 -17.77
CA GLN A 21 -12.75 -0.39 -18.07
C GLN A 21 -12.21 0.31 -16.82
N GLU A 22 -12.65 -0.11 -15.62
CA GLU A 22 -12.25 0.50 -14.37
C GLU A 22 -11.24 -0.37 -13.61
N VAL A 23 -10.22 0.27 -13.07
CA VAL A 23 -9.20 -0.39 -12.24
C VAL A 23 -9.55 -0.21 -10.77
N VAL A 24 -9.55 -1.31 -10.03
CA VAL A 24 -9.93 -1.37 -8.62
C VAL A 24 -8.88 -2.15 -7.84
N ALA A 25 -8.38 -1.62 -6.72
CA ALA A 25 -7.44 -2.34 -5.87
C ALA A 25 -8.18 -3.05 -4.74
N ILE A 26 -7.70 -4.21 -4.30
CA ILE A 26 -8.13 -4.85 -3.05
C ILE A 26 -7.12 -4.49 -1.99
N ALA A 27 -7.58 -3.87 -0.91
CA ALA A 27 -6.73 -3.55 0.22
C ALA A 27 -7.40 -3.87 1.55
N SER A 28 -6.59 -4.30 2.51
CA SER A 28 -6.98 -4.45 3.91
C SER A 28 -6.63 -3.16 4.66
N VAL A 29 -7.63 -2.57 5.30
CA VAL A 29 -7.51 -1.31 6.02
C VAL A 29 -7.65 -1.59 7.51
N PRO A 30 -6.57 -1.49 8.30
CA PRO A 30 -6.65 -1.72 9.73
C PRO A 30 -7.51 -0.62 10.39
N GLY A 31 -8.47 -1.03 11.22
CA GLY A 31 -9.44 -0.13 11.85
C GLY A 31 -10.78 -0.01 11.13
N ASP A 32 -10.90 -0.53 9.91
CA ASP A 32 -12.17 -0.58 9.18
C ASP A 32 -13.05 -1.77 9.67
N ARG A 33 -14.37 -1.68 9.52
CA ARG A 33 -15.30 -2.73 9.96
C ARG A 33 -15.13 -4.04 9.17
N LEU A 34 -14.60 -3.96 7.95
CA LEU A 34 -14.35 -5.11 7.09
C LEU A 34 -12.84 -5.37 6.98
N PRO A 35 -12.40 -6.65 7.01
CA PRO A 35 -10.98 -7.00 6.95
C PRO A 35 -10.33 -6.71 5.59
N THR A 36 -11.14 -6.64 4.52
CA THR A 36 -10.68 -6.43 3.14
C THR A 36 -11.74 -5.64 2.38
N ARG A 37 -11.34 -4.61 1.63
CA ARG A 37 -12.25 -3.83 0.79
C ARG A 37 -11.63 -3.51 -0.57
N THR A 38 -12.49 -3.46 -1.59
CA THR A 38 -12.13 -2.99 -2.93
C THR A 38 -12.16 -1.46 -2.94
N ILE A 39 -11.06 -0.84 -3.34
CA ILE A 39 -10.81 0.59 -3.33
C ILE A 39 -10.63 1.13 -4.75
N ARG A 40 -11.24 2.28 -5.06
CA ARG A 40 -11.23 2.92 -6.38
C ARG A 40 -10.56 4.30 -6.32
N PRO A 41 -9.98 4.81 -7.41
CA PRO A 41 -9.53 6.20 -7.48
C PRO A 41 -10.66 7.17 -7.11
N GLY A 42 -10.39 8.15 -6.25
CA GLY A 42 -11.36 9.08 -5.70
C GLY A 42 -12.18 8.56 -4.51
N GLN A 43 -12.05 7.28 -4.14
CA GLN A 43 -12.77 6.72 -3.00
C GLN A 43 -12.08 7.06 -1.69
N LYS A 44 -12.87 7.23 -0.61
CA LYS A 44 -12.34 7.41 0.74
C LYS A 44 -12.49 6.13 1.58
N ILE A 45 -11.47 5.83 2.38
CA ILE A 45 -11.36 4.68 3.28
C ILE A 45 -10.97 5.13 4.70
N ALA A 46 -10.96 4.20 5.65
CA ALA A 46 -10.71 4.49 7.07
C ALA A 46 -11.63 5.61 7.59
N ASP A 47 -12.95 5.40 7.48
CA ASP A 47 -13.98 6.39 7.87
C ASP A 47 -13.83 7.77 7.23
N GLY A 48 -13.27 7.83 6.02
CA GLY A 48 -13.12 9.08 5.27
C GLY A 48 -11.80 9.81 5.48
N LYS A 49 -10.89 9.25 6.29
CA LYS A 49 -9.60 9.87 6.64
C LYS A 49 -8.52 9.66 5.58
N VAL A 50 -8.63 8.60 4.79
CA VAL A 50 -7.69 8.27 3.71
C VAL A 50 -8.42 8.38 2.37
N LEU A 51 -7.89 9.17 1.45
CA LEU A 51 -8.35 9.31 0.08
C LEU A 51 -7.48 8.46 -0.85
N VAL A 52 -8.10 7.70 -1.73
CA VAL A 52 -7.39 7.02 -2.82
C VAL A 52 -7.24 8.03 -3.96
N LYS A 53 -6.03 8.50 -4.23
CA LYS A 53 -5.82 9.45 -5.33
C LYS A 53 -5.86 8.76 -6.67
N SER A 54 -5.11 7.68 -6.81
CA SER A 54 -4.95 6.97 -8.08
C SER A 54 -4.41 5.57 -7.86
N ILE A 55 -4.61 4.72 -8.85
CA ILE A 55 -4.06 3.37 -8.90
C ILE A 55 -3.18 3.33 -10.13
N ASP A 56 -1.88 3.18 -9.93
CA ASP A 56 -0.91 3.02 -11.00
C ASP A 56 -0.75 1.53 -11.29
N THR A 57 -1.10 1.14 -12.50
CA THR A 57 -0.90 -0.21 -13.04
C THR A 57 0.03 -0.21 -14.24
N SER A 58 0.65 0.92 -14.54
CA SER A 58 1.48 1.12 -15.73
C SER A 58 2.93 0.74 -15.47
N GLY A 59 3.39 0.78 -14.21
CA GLY A 59 4.70 0.30 -13.81
C GLY A 59 4.83 -1.23 -13.76
N LEU A 60 6.08 -1.71 -13.67
CA LEU A 60 6.39 -3.13 -13.42
C LEU A 60 5.78 -3.65 -12.12
N THR A 61 5.67 -2.79 -11.12
CA THR A 61 5.02 -3.06 -9.83
C THR A 61 3.81 -2.16 -9.71
N PRO A 62 2.59 -2.70 -9.79
CA PRO A 62 1.40 -1.89 -9.60
C PRO A 62 1.35 -1.33 -8.18
N ALA A 63 0.87 -0.10 -8.03
CA ALA A 63 0.84 0.62 -6.77
C ALA A 63 -0.40 1.51 -6.62
N VAL A 64 -0.88 1.65 -5.39
CA VAL A 64 -1.97 2.54 -5.03
C VAL A 64 -1.41 3.79 -4.38
N VAL A 65 -1.84 4.96 -4.85
CA VAL A 65 -1.51 6.25 -4.25
C VAL A 65 -2.65 6.64 -3.31
N LEU A 66 -2.34 6.67 -2.02
CA LEU A 66 -3.22 7.09 -0.94
C LEU A 66 -2.83 8.47 -0.47
N GLU A 67 -3.77 9.23 0.07
CA GLU A 67 -3.54 10.53 0.69
C GLU A 67 -4.26 10.56 2.03
N GLN A 68 -3.55 10.95 3.07
CA GLN A 68 -4.12 11.10 4.41
C GLN A 68 -3.59 12.38 5.04
N PHE A 69 -4.51 13.24 5.51
CA PHE A 69 -4.19 14.56 6.05
C PHE A 69 -3.30 15.41 5.12
N GLY A 70 -3.43 15.25 3.79
CA GLY A 70 -2.61 15.95 2.79
C GLY A 70 -1.23 15.32 2.54
N ILE A 71 -0.93 14.16 3.13
CA ILE A 71 0.31 13.42 2.92
C ILE A 71 0.06 12.25 1.97
N GLU A 72 0.79 12.20 0.86
CA GLU A 72 0.70 11.13 -0.13
C GLU A 72 1.55 9.91 0.28
N VAL A 73 0.93 8.74 0.31
CA VAL A 73 1.53 7.45 0.64
C VAL A 73 1.31 6.50 -0.54
N ARG A 74 2.42 6.02 -1.11
CA ARG A 74 2.38 5.00 -2.18
C ARG A 74 2.48 3.61 -1.57
N ARG A 75 1.60 2.70 -2.00
CA ARG A 75 1.51 1.32 -1.52
C ARG A 75 1.56 0.36 -2.71
N GLY A 76 2.63 -0.39 -2.86
CA GLY A 76 2.74 -1.46 -3.84
C GLY A 76 1.76 -2.60 -3.57
N VAL A 77 1.29 -3.23 -4.64
CA VAL A 77 0.45 -4.42 -4.57
C VAL A 77 1.29 -5.62 -4.17
N GLY A 78 0.86 -6.37 -3.16
CA GLY A 78 1.65 -7.48 -2.66
C GLY A 78 2.88 -7.06 -1.86
N GLU A 79 3.10 -5.75 -1.65
CA GLU A 79 3.93 -5.29 -0.53
C GLU A 79 3.23 -5.69 0.77
N VAL A 80 3.48 -6.92 1.19
CA VAL A 80 3.72 -7.18 2.60
C VAL A 80 4.68 -6.10 3.05
N VAL A 81 4.27 -5.28 4.02
CA VAL A 81 5.23 -4.55 4.83
C VAL A 81 6.10 -5.65 5.42
N ALA A 82 7.17 -6.01 4.72
CA ALA A 82 8.31 -6.60 5.36
C ALA A 82 8.62 -5.56 6.43
N ALA A 83 8.40 -5.94 7.70
CA ALA A 83 9.10 -5.29 8.77
C ALA A 83 10.53 -5.17 8.26
N ALA A 84 11.05 -3.94 8.17
CA ALA A 84 12.39 -3.71 7.67
C ALA A 84 13.33 -4.65 8.43
N GLU A 85 13.69 -5.77 7.81
CA GLU A 85 14.95 -6.41 8.09
C GLU A 85 15.94 -5.48 7.40
N PRO A 86 16.82 -4.80 8.15
CA PRO A 86 17.89 -4.06 7.53
C PRO A 86 18.72 -5.09 6.76
N GLU A 87 18.57 -5.09 5.43
CA GLU A 87 19.57 -5.68 4.53
C GLU A 87 20.84 -4.86 4.69
N GLY A 88 21.64 -5.30 5.64
CA GLY A 88 22.90 -4.70 6.03
C GLY A 88 23.57 -5.65 6.99
N GLU A 89 23.89 -6.87 6.55
CA GLU A 89 25.19 -7.45 6.86
C GLU A 89 25.51 -8.51 5.80
N SER A 90 26.46 -8.12 4.98
CA SER A 90 27.06 -8.85 3.88
C SER A 90 27.51 -10.25 4.28
N LEU A 91 27.39 -11.19 3.33
CA LEU A 91 28.07 -12.49 3.32
C LEU A 91 29.52 -12.35 3.88
N PRO A 92 29.92 -13.09 4.94
CA PRO A 92 31.35 -13.31 5.13
C PRO A 92 31.83 -14.18 3.95
N PRO A 93 33.00 -13.89 3.35
CA PRO A 93 33.53 -14.69 2.25
C PRO A 93 33.79 -16.12 2.76
N GLN A 94 33.35 -17.10 1.98
CA GLN A 94 33.67 -18.52 2.21
C GLN A 94 35.20 -18.70 2.25
N PRO A 95 35.78 -19.34 3.27
CA PRO A 95 37.17 -19.75 3.22
C PRO A 95 37.22 -21.02 2.37
N ASN A 96 37.95 -20.98 1.25
CA ASN A 96 38.24 -22.17 0.46
C ASN A 96 39.57 -21.97 -0.29
N PRO A 97 40.41 -22.99 -0.45
CA PRO A 97 40.75 -24.13 0.41
C PRO A 97 42.07 -23.93 1.17
#